data_AF-A0A949YLI1-F1
#
_entry.id   AF-A0A949YLI1-F1
#
_cell.length_a   1.000
_cell.length_b   1.000
_cell.length_c   1.000
_cell.angle_alpha   90.00
_cell.angle_beta   90.00
_cell.angle_gamma   90.00
#
_symmetry.space_group_name_H-M   'P 1'
#
loop_
_entity.id
_entity.type
_entity.pdbx_description
1 polymer ?
#
loop_
_entity_poly.entity_id
_entity_poly.type
_entity_poly.pdbx_seq_one_letter_code
_entity_poly.pdbx_strand_id
1 'polypeptide(L)'
;MKRRKRDHQRALLARLTRHVEISLDCLRPRRIRTRSARYAAALGEMLGLITRPRRCVWCRRRGRLQRHHWDYAEPLNVTFLCPDCHSVADVMVARAQSA
;
A
#
# COMPACT_ATOMS: atom_id res chain seq x y z
N MET A 1 -31.11 -1.12 2.14
CA MET A 1 -29.68 -1.51 2.34
C MET A 1 -28.70 -1.00 1.26
N LYS A 2 -29.05 -1.00 -0.04
CA LYS A 2 -28.12 -0.60 -1.13
C LYS A 2 -27.60 0.85 -1.07
N ARG A 3 -28.35 1.79 -0.50
CA ARG A 3 -27.93 3.21 -0.35
C ARG A 3 -26.78 3.36 0.66
N ARG A 4 -26.95 2.83 1.88
CA ARG A 4 -25.88 2.81 2.91
C ARG A 4 -24.57 2.18 2.42
N LYS A 5 -24.62 1.09 1.64
CA LYS A 5 -23.42 0.47 1.04
C LYS A 5 -22.71 1.41 0.06
N ARG A 6 -23.48 2.11 -0.79
CA ARG A 6 -22.96 3.12 -1.73
C ARG A 6 -22.35 4.31 -0.98
N ASP A 7 -23.01 4.79 0.07
CA ASP A 7 -22.54 5.90 0.88
C ASP A 7 -21.23 5.54 1.61
N HIS A 8 -21.13 4.33 2.15
CA HIS A 8 -19.90 3.81 2.75
C HIS A 8 -18.76 3.70 1.73
N GLN A 9 -19.03 3.16 0.54
CA GLN A 9 -18.04 3.05 -0.53
C GLN A 9 -17.56 4.44 -0.99
N ARG A 10 -18.46 5.41 -1.12
CA ARG A 10 -18.11 6.81 -1.41
C ARG A 10 -17.24 7.42 -0.31
N ALA A 11 -17.54 7.17 0.96
CA ALA A 11 -16.74 7.66 2.08
C ALA A 11 -15.32 7.03 2.11
N LEU A 12 -15.19 5.74 1.80
CA LEU A 12 -13.91 5.07 1.67
C LEU A 12 -13.09 5.63 0.49
N LEU A 13 -13.72 5.84 -0.67
CA LEU A 13 -13.08 6.48 -1.82
C LEU A 13 -12.59 7.89 -1.48
N ALA A 14 -13.41 8.72 -0.84
CA ALA A 14 -12.99 10.05 -0.40
C ALA A 14 -11.80 10.01 0.58
N ARG A 15 -11.77 9.01 1.48
CA ARG A 15 -10.64 8.79 2.39
C ARG A 15 -9.39 8.34 1.65
N LEU A 16 -9.55 7.47 0.65
CA LEU A 16 -8.46 7.01 -0.21
C LEU A 16 -7.84 8.19 -0.95
N THR A 17 -8.65 9.01 -1.64
CA THR A 17 -8.21 10.20 -2.38
C THR A 17 -7.35 11.10 -1.49
N ARG A 18 -7.83 11.43 -0.28
CA ARG A 18 -7.07 12.26 0.67
C ARG A 18 -5.69 11.68 1.00
N HIS A 19 -5.60 10.36 1.24
CA HIS A 19 -4.31 9.75 1.57
C HIS A 19 -3.38 9.66 0.37
N VAL A 20 -3.91 9.49 -0.85
CA VAL A 20 -3.14 9.58 -2.09
C VAL A 20 -2.56 10.99 -2.23
N GLU A 21 -3.38 12.04 -2.11
CA GLU A 21 -2.93 13.43 -2.17
C GLU A 21 -1.83 13.71 -1.14
N ILE A 22 -2.03 13.33 0.12
CA ILE A 22 -1.02 13.51 1.18
C ILE A 22 0.27 12.75 0.89
N SER A 23 0.20 11.57 0.25
CA SER A 23 1.40 10.79 -0.08
C SER A 23 2.22 11.42 -1.20
N LEU A 24 1.57 12.11 -2.14
CA LEU A 24 2.17 12.75 -3.30
C LEU A 24 2.67 14.17 -3.01
N ASP A 25 2.17 14.81 -1.94
CA ASP A 25 2.53 16.16 -1.53
C ASP A 25 4.00 16.25 -1.08
N CYS A 26 4.88 16.71 -1.98
CA CYS A 26 6.31 16.83 -1.74
C CYS A 26 6.68 17.84 -0.64
N LEU A 27 5.79 18.77 -0.29
CA LEU A 27 5.97 19.72 0.80
C LEU A 27 5.81 19.04 2.17
N ARG A 28 5.19 17.86 2.22
CA ARG A 28 5.02 17.12 3.46
C ARG A 28 6.25 16.31 3.84
N PRO A 29 6.55 16.22 5.16
CA PRO A 29 7.64 15.38 5.65
C PRO A 29 7.48 13.93 5.19
N ARG A 30 8.60 13.28 4.86
CA ARG A 30 8.62 11.88 4.38
C ARG A 30 7.85 10.92 5.29
N ARG A 31 7.93 11.10 6.62
CA ARG A 31 7.18 10.28 7.60
C ARG A 31 5.66 10.34 7.38
N ILE A 32 5.14 11.50 7.00
CA ILE A 32 3.71 11.73 6.76
C ILE A 32 3.32 11.10 5.42
N ARG A 33 4.12 11.36 4.37
CA ARG A 33 3.90 10.78 3.03
C ARG A 33 3.85 9.26 3.07
N THR A 34 4.88 8.62 3.65
CA THR A 34 5.00 7.16 3.76
C THR A 34 3.88 6.54 4.60
N ARG A 35 3.47 7.18 5.71
CA ARG A 35 2.32 6.74 6.51
C ARG A 35 1.03 6.78 5.70
N SER A 36 0.79 7.85 4.96
CA SER A 36 -0.40 7.98 4.11
C SER A 36 -0.40 6.99 2.96
N ALA A 37 0.73 6.73 2.30
CA ALA A 37 0.85 5.71 1.26
C ALA A 37 0.48 4.31 1.77
N ARG A 38 0.95 3.92 2.96
CA ARG A 38 0.57 2.64 3.59
C ARG A 38 -0.93 2.56 3.86
N TYR A 39 -1.54 3.66 4.30
CA TYR A 39 -2.97 3.72 4.55
C TYR A 39 -3.79 3.67 3.25
N ALA A 40 -3.35 4.39 2.21
CA ALA A 40 -3.94 4.36 0.88
C ALA A 40 -3.92 2.95 0.29
N ALA A 41 -2.80 2.22 0.40
CA ALA A 41 -2.71 0.83 -0.05
C ALA A 41 -3.70 -0.10 0.69
N ALA A 42 -3.88 0.10 2.00
CA ALA A 42 -4.85 -0.66 2.78
C ALA A 42 -6.29 -0.38 2.36
N LEU A 43 -6.63 0.89 2.09
CA LEU A 43 -7.93 1.27 1.56
C LEU A 43 -8.14 0.77 0.13
N GLY A 44 -7.11 0.84 -0.73
CA GLY A 44 -7.15 0.35 -2.10
C GLY A 44 -7.44 -1.15 -2.16
N GLU A 45 -6.84 -1.94 -1.27
CA GLU A 45 -7.19 -3.36 -1.13
C GLU A 45 -8.63 -3.55 -0.65
N MET A 46 -9.08 -2.81 0.37
CA MET A 46 -10.46 -2.90 0.89
C MET A 46 -11.52 -2.53 -0.17
N LEU A 47 -11.21 -1.55 -1.02
CA LEU A 47 -12.04 -1.10 -2.13
C LEU A 47 -11.96 -1.99 -3.37
N GLY A 48 -11.07 -2.99 -3.38
CA GLY A 48 -10.86 -3.88 -4.53
C GLY A 48 -10.05 -3.28 -5.68
N LEU A 49 -9.41 -2.12 -5.47
CA LEU A 49 -8.54 -1.46 -6.45
C LEU A 49 -7.15 -2.12 -6.52
N ILE A 50 -6.74 -2.78 -5.44
CA ILE A 50 -5.50 -3.56 -5.36
C ILE A 50 -5.89 -5.00 -5.08
N THR A 51 -5.49 -5.92 -5.95
CA THR A 51 -5.79 -7.35 -5.76
C THR A 51 -4.75 -8.00 -4.86
N ARG A 52 -5.17 -8.47 -3.67
CA ARG A 52 -4.32 -9.27 -2.78
C ARG A 52 -4.24 -10.72 -3.29
N PRO A 53 -3.06 -11.24 -3.64
CA PRO A 53 -2.90 -12.64 -4.00
C PRO A 53 -3.04 -13.55 -2.78
N ARG A 54 -3.33 -14.83 -3.02
CA ARG A 54 -3.43 -15.85 -1.95
C ARG A 54 -2.06 -16.35 -1.44
N ARG A 55 -0.98 -16.01 -2.14
CA ARG A 55 0.38 -16.50 -1.93
C ARG A 55 1.37 -15.36 -2.12
N CYS A 56 2.52 -15.46 -1.47
CA CYS A 56 3.63 -14.52 -1.67
C CYS A 56 3.98 -14.44 -3.17
N VAL A 57 4.19 -13.24 -3.69
CA VAL A 57 4.55 -13.04 -5.10
C VAL A 57 5.90 -13.68 -5.42
N TRP A 58 6.85 -13.64 -4.49
CA TRP A 58 8.19 -14.19 -4.68
C TRP A 58 8.27 -15.69 -4.41
N CYS A 59 8.08 -16.10 -3.15
CA CYS A 59 8.32 -17.49 -2.75
C CYS A 59 7.10 -18.41 -2.89
N ARG A 60 5.94 -17.88 -3.30
CA ARG A 60 4.68 -18.64 -3.50
C ARG A 60 4.13 -19.35 -2.24
N ARG A 61 4.72 -19.15 -1.07
CA ARG A 61 4.21 -19.68 0.21
C ARG A 61 2.88 -19.01 0.58
N ARG A 62 2.00 -19.77 1.22
CA ARG A 62 0.76 -19.25 1.83
C ARG A 62 1.10 -18.62 3.17
N GLY A 63 0.35 -17.59 3.58
CA GLY A 63 0.53 -16.96 4.89
C GLY A 63 0.11 -15.49 4.89
N ARG A 64 0.47 -14.80 5.98
CA ARG A 64 0.22 -13.36 6.13
C ARG A 64 1.08 -12.57 5.15
N LEU A 65 0.46 -12.03 4.10
CA LEU A 65 1.14 -11.12 3.18
C LEU A 65 1.16 -9.67 3.71
N GLN A 66 2.29 -9.02 3.51
CA GLN A 66 2.52 -7.61 3.77
C GLN A 66 2.65 -6.88 2.44
N ARG A 67 2.23 -5.61 2.43
CA ARG A 67 2.40 -4.72 1.27
C ARG A 67 3.80 -4.13 1.35
N HIS A 68 4.62 -4.40 0.35
CA HIS A 68 5.91 -3.76 0.16
C HIS A 68 5.77 -2.63 -0.86
N HIS A 69 6.25 -1.45 -0.50
CA HIS A 69 6.33 -0.28 -1.38
C HIS A 69 7.76 -0.15 -1.88
N TRP A 70 7.96 -0.31 -3.18
CA TRP A 70 9.24 -0.01 -3.83
C TRP A 70 9.46 1.49 -3.93
N ASP A 71 8.39 2.21 -4.30
CA ASP A 71 8.31 3.66 -4.23
C ASP A 71 7.07 4.07 -3.43
N TYR A 72 7.28 4.90 -2.41
CA TYR A 72 6.19 5.45 -1.61
C TYR A 72 5.46 6.61 -2.31
N ALA A 73 5.99 7.13 -3.42
CA ALA A 73 5.29 8.04 -4.32
C ALA A 73 4.26 7.31 -5.21
N GLU A 74 4.26 5.97 -5.21
CA GLU A 74 3.25 5.15 -5.88
C GLU A 74 2.40 4.40 -4.83
N PRO A 75 1.49 5.09 -4.12
CA PRO A 75 0.86 4.56 -2.90
C PRO A 75 0.04 3.27 -3.13
N LEU A 76 -0.48 3.07 -4.33
CA LEU A 76 -1.26 1.88 -4.71
C LEU A 76 -0.45 0.81 -5.43
N ASN A 77 0.79 1.11 -5.84
CA ASN A 77 1.69 0.13 -6.42
C ASN A 77 2.43 -0.60 -5.31
N VAL A 78 1.93 -1.79 -4.95
CA VAL A 78 2.50 -2.60 -3.87
C VAL A 78 2.72 -4.03 -4.32
N THR A 79 3.82 -4.62 -3.86
CA THR A 79 4.06 -6.05 -3.99
C THR A 79 3.64 -6.76 -2.71
N PHE A 80 2.90 -7.87 -2.82
CA PHE A 80 2.48 -8.67 -1.67
C PHE A 80 3.50 -9.78 -1.36
N LEU A 81 4.20 -9.64 -0.25
CA LEU A 81 5.27 -10.53 0.17
C LEU A 81 4.97 -11.16 1.53
N CYS A 82 5.46 -12.37 1.79
CA CYS A 82 5.50 -12.90 3.16
C CYS A 82 6.56 -12.11 3.97
N PRO A 83 6.54 -12.18 5.32
CA PRO A 83 7.48 -11.40 6.15
C PRO A 83 8.95 -11.63 5.79
N ASP A 84 9.34 -12.88 5.53
CA ASP A 84 10.71 -13.22 5.14
C ASP A 84 11.12 -12.51 3.84
N CYS A 85 10.32 -12.64 2.77
CA CYS A 85 10.57 -11.96 1.50
C CYS A 85 10.47 -10.44 1.61
N HIS A 86 9.58 -9.93 2.47
CA HIS A 86 9.42 -8.51 2.71
C HIS A 86 10.68 -7.90 3.31
N SER A 87 11.30 -8.58 4.30
CA SER A 87 12.58 -8.14 4.88
C SER A 87 13.71 -8.07 3.85
N VAL A 88 13.79 -9.05 2.94
CA VAL A 88 14.76 -9.05 1.84
C VAL A 88 14.54 -7.86 0.91
N ALA A 89 13.27 -7.59 0.55
CA ALA A 89 12.93 -6.44 -0.29
C ALA A 89 13.29 -5.10 0.37
N ASP A 90 13.03 -4.95 1.68
CA ASP A 90 13.41 -3.76 2.44
C ASP A 90 14.94 -3.53 2.42
N VAL A 91 15.74 -4.60 2.55
CA VAL A 91 17.21 -4.53 2.43
C VAL A 91 17.64 -4.12 1.01
N MET A 92 16.98 -4.62 -0.04
CA MET A 92 17.28 -4.24 -1.42
C MET A 92 17.08 -2.74 -1.66
N VAL A 93 15.98 -2.17 -1.14
CA VAL A 93 15.70 -0.73 -1.24
C VAL A 93 16.74 0.08 -0.45
N ALA A 94 17.11 -0.35 0.76
CA ALA A 94 18.11 0.34 1.57
C ALA A 94 19.49 0.37 0.89
N ARG A 95 19.89 -0.75 0.26
CA ARG A 95 21.15 -0.85 -0.49
C ARG A 95 21.18 0.06 -1.72
N ALA A 96 20.09 0.10 -2.48
CA ALA A 96 19.98 0.95 -3.67
C ALA A 96 20.05 2.45 -3.36
N GLN A 97 19.73 2.88 -2.14
CA GLN A 97 19.83 4.27 -1.69
C GLN A 97 21.21 4.65 -1.14
N SER A 98 22.10 3.67 -0.95
CA SER A 98 23.43 3.87 -0.36
C SER A 98 24.57 3.75 -1.38
N ALA A 99 24.24 3.49 -2.64
CA ALA A 99 25.16 3.41 -3.78
C ALA A 99 24.96 4.61 -4.69
#